data_AF-A0A844H612-F1
#
_entry.id   AF-A0A844H612-F1
#
_cell.length_a   1.000
_cell.length_b   1.000
_cell.length_c   1.000
_cell.angle_alpha   90.00
_cell.angle_beta   90.00
_cell.angle_gamma   90.00
#
_symmetry.space_group_name_H-M   'P 1'
#
loop_
_entity.id
_entity.type
_entity.pdbx_description
1 polymer ?
#
loop_
_entity_poly.entity_id
_entity_poly.type
_entity_poly.pdbx_seq_one_letter_code
_entity_poly.pdbx_strand_id
1 'polypeptide(L)' 'MTTVNDLESRIRALEAELVSHRRAAMMIFLEFAARRPQERPHMIALLRDLIGQMGPEAAAVSRLLIEELSSPPPAN' A
#
# COMPACT_ATOMS: atom_id res chain seq x y z
N MET A 1 2.76 33.19 14.60
CA MET A 1 3.22 33.37 13.21
C MET A 1 3.82 32.03 12.79
N THR A 2 3.09 31.24 12.00
CA THR A 2 3.58 29.93 11.53
C THR A 2 4.69 30.17 10.53
N THR A 3 5.87 29.61 10.78
CA THR A 3 7.02 29.78 9.89
C THR A 3 6.89 28.87 8.68
N VAL A 4 7.57 29.19 7.57
CA VAL A 4 7.66 28.29 6.40
C VAL A 4 8.18 26.91 6.82
N ASN A 5 9.13 26.86 7.76
CA ASN A 5 9.67 25.63 8.33
C ASN A 5 8.62 24.79 9.07
N ASP A 6 7.67 25.42 9.78
CA ASP A 6 6.57 24.72 10.45
C ASP A 6 5.61 24.11 9.41
N LEU A 7 5.35 24.80 8.31
CA LEU A 7 4.49 24.31 7.24
C LEU A 7 5.15 23.15 6.48
N GLU A 8 6.44 23.26 6.14
CA GLU A 8 7.20 22.17 5.51
C GLU A 8 7.23 20.92 6.39
N SER A 9 7.44 21.09 7.70
CA SER A 9 7.41 19.99 8.67
C SER A 9 6.03 19.33 8.71
N ARG A 10 4.97 20.12 8.65
CA ARG A 10 3.59 19.61 8.66
C ARG A 10 3.21 18.90 7.36
N ILE A 11 3.68 19.39 6.21
CA ILE A 11 3.51 18.72 4.92
C ILE A 11 4.17 17.34 4.95
N ARG A 12 5.44 17.25 5.39
CA ARG A 12 6.13 15.96 5.51
C ARG A 12 5.43 14.99 6.46
N ALA A 13 4.90 15.49 7.57
CA ALA A 13 4.14 14.66 8.51
C ALA A 13 2.86 14.10 7.87
N LEU A 14 2.12 14.93 7.13
CA LEU A 14 0.91 14.52 6.41
C LEU A 14 1.23 13.54 5.26
N GLU A 15 2.33 13.74 4.54
CA GLU A 15 2.80 12.79 3.52
C GLU A 15 3.11 11.43 4.13
N ALA A 16 3.81 11.39 5.27
CA ALA A 16 4.10 10.16 5.99
C ALA A 16 2.83 9.47 6.50
N GLU A 17 1.88 10.24 7.02
CA GLU A 17 0.58 9.73 7.47
C GLU A 17 -0.23 9.15 6.31
N LEU A 18 -0.24 9.81 5.15
CA LEU A 18 -0.90 9.33 3.94
C LEU A 18 -0.28 8.02 3.44
N VAL A 19 1.05 7.91 3.44
CA VAL A 19 1.76 6.67 3.10
C VAL A 19 1.38 5.54 4.07
N SER A 20 1.32 5.83 5.37
CA SER A 20 0.90 4.86 6.40
C SER A 20 -0.52 4.35 6.17
N HIS A 21 -1.48 5.25 5.91
CA HIS A 21 -2.87 4.89 5.64
C HIS A 21 -3.02 4.04 4.37
N ARG A 22 -2.33 4.41 3.28
CA ARG A 22 -2.32 3.62 2.04
C ARG A 22 -1.80 2.21 2.28
N ARG A 23 -0.72 2.08 3.07
CA ARG A 23 -0.15 0.79 3.46
C ARG A 23 -1.15 -0.07 4.24
N ALA A 24 -1.82 0.51 5.24
CA ALA A 24 -2.80 -0.20 6.06
C ALA A 24 -3.99 -0.71 5.23
N ALA A 25 -4.55 0.13 4.35
CA ALA A 25 -5.64 -0.27 3.46
C ALA A 25 -5.25 -1.44 2.55
N MET A 26 -4.00 -1.45 2.06
CA MET A 26 -3.49 -2.55 1.25
C MET A 26 -3.31 -3.85 2.01
N MET A 27 -2.82 -3.82 3.25
CA MET A 27 -2.72 -5.05 4.06
C MET A 27 -4.12 -5.66 4.26
N ILE A 28 -5.12 -4.83 4.57
CA ILE A 28 -6.51 -5.29 4.71
C ILE A 28 -7.02 -5.93 3.41
N PHE A 29 -6.72 -5.31 2.27
CA PHE A 29 -7.08 -5.88 0.97
C PHE A 29 -6.40 -7.23 0.70
N LEU A 30 -5.11 -7.35 1.02
CA LEU A 30 -4.34 -8.58 0.82
C LEU A 30 -4.82 -9.70 1.74
N GLU A 31 -5.11 -9.41 3.00
CA GLU A 31 -5.74 -10.36 3.93
C GLU A 31 -7.12 -10.82 3.41
N PHE A 32 -7.92 -9.89 2.89
CA PHE A 32 -9.21 -10.19 2.30
C PHE A 32 -9.07 -11.05 1.03
N ALA A 33 -8.04 -10.83 0.22
CA ALA A 33 -7.72 -11.65 -0.95
C ALA A 33 -7.21 -13.04 -0.55
N ALA A 34 -6.42 -13.14 0.52
CA ALA A 34 -5.92 -14.42 1.05
C ALA A 34 -7.06 -15.37 1.47
N ARG A 35 -8.16 -14.81 1.99
CA ARG A 35 -9.38 -15.58 2.35
C ARG A 35 -10.22 -16.02 1.15
N ARG A 36 -9.91 -15.55 -0.07
CA ARG A 36 -10.62 -15.90 -1.31
C ARG A 36 -9.66 -16.43 -2.36
N PRO A 37 -9.15 -17.66 -2.21
CA PRO A 37 -8.11 -18.21 -3.08
C PRO A 37 -8.53 -18.25 -4.57
N GLN A 38 -9.82 -18.37 -4.87
CA GLN A 38 -10.33 -18.35 -6.25
C GLN A 38 -10.28 -16.96 -6.89
N GLU A 39 -10.50 -15.89 -6.10
CA GLU A 39 -10.52 -14.50 -6.58
C GLU A 39 -9.17 -13.79 -6.40
N ARG A 40 -8.30 -14.33 -5.53
CA ARG A 40 -6.99 -13.77 -5.18
C ARG A 40 -6.16 -13.36 -6.41
N PRO A 41 -6.03 -14.17 -7.48
CA PRO A 41 -5.23 -13.77 -8.66
C PRO A 41 -5.77 -12.51 -9.34
N HIS A 42 -7.10 -12.39 -9.47
CA HIS A 42 -7.75 -11.22 -10.07
C HIS A 42 -7.59 -9.98 -9.18
N MET A 43 -7.76 -10.15 -7.87
CA MET A 43 -7.57 -9.08 -6.90
C MET A 43 -6.13 -8.55 -6.86
N ILE A 44 -5.14 -9.43 -6.92
CA ILE A 44 -3.74 -9.06 -7.02
C ILE A 44 -3.46 -8.31 -8.33
N ALA A 45 -4.06 -8.72 -9.45
CA ALA A 45 -3.92 -8.02 -10.72
C ALA A 45 -4.49 -6.59 -10.64
N LEU A 46 -5.68 -6.41 -10.06
CA LEU A 46 -6.25 -5.09 -9.82
C LEU A 46 -5.34 -4.22 -8.95
N LEU A 47 -4.76 -4.79 -7.90
CA LEU A 47 -3.83 -4.07 -7.03
C LEU A 47 -2.55 -3.65 -7.79
N ARG A 48 -1.99 -4.52 -8.64
CA ARG A 48 -0.84 -4.16 -9.49
C ARG A 48 -1.15 -3.01 -10.43
N ASP A 49 -2.31 -3.02 -11.08
CA ASP A 49 -2.73 -1.96 -12.00
C ASP A 49 -2.91 -0.63 -11.25
N LEU A 50 -3.54 -0.67 -10.07
CA LEU A 50 -3.75 0.51 -9.24
C LEU A 50 -2.41 1.11 -8.76
N ILE A 51 -1.44 0.26 -8.41
CA ILE A 51 -0.07 0.67 -8.07
C ILE A 51 0.62 1.31 -9.27
N GLY A 52 0.48 0.74 -10.47
CA GLY A 52 1.04 1.28 -11.70
C GLY A 52 0.52 2.69 -12.02
N GLN A 53 -0.75 2.98 -11.70
CA GLN A 53 -1.36 4.30 -11.89
C GLN A 53 -0.87 5.36 -10.89
N MET A 54 -0.41 4.96 -9.70
CA MET A 54 0.09 5.86 -8.65
C MET A 54 1.55 6.32 -8.87
N GLY A 55 2.25 5.78 -9.86
CA GLY A 55 3.60 6.24 -10.22
C GLY A 55 4.66 6.01 -9.12
N PRO A 56 5.72 6.83 -9.07
CA PRO A 56 6.87 6.63 -8.17
C PRO A 56 6.52 6.66 -6.67
N GLU A 57 5.44 7.34 -6.31
CA GLU A 57 4.95 7.48 -4.93
C GLU A 57 4.44 6.16 -4.35
N ALA A 58 4.17 5.17 -5.20
CA ALA A 58 3.76 3.85 -4.79
C ALA A 58 4.93 2.91 -4.42
N ALA A 59 6.18 3.36 -4.42
CA ALA A 59 7.34 2.48 -4.19
C ALA A 59 7.27 1.67 -2.87
N ALA A 60 6.82 2.29 -1.77
CA ALA A 60 6.62 1.61 -0.49
C ALA A 60 5.49 0.56 -0.56
N VAL A 61 4.48 0.86 -1.36
CA VAL A 61 3.29 0.06 -1.61
C VAL A 61 3.62 -1.14 -2.53
N SER A 62 4.43 -0.94 -3.57
CA SER A 62 4.92 -2.00 -4.46
C SER A 62 5.76 -3.04 -3.71
N ARG A 63 6.62 -2.60 -2.77
CA ARG A 63 7.42 -3.52 -1.95
C ARG A 63 6.55 -4.46 -1.13
N LEU A 64 5.50 -3.93 -0.51
CA LEU A 64 4.57 -4.73 0.29
C LEU A 64 3.84 -5.78 -0.56
N LEU A 65 3.43 -5.41 -1.79
CA LEU A 65 2.86 -6.37 -2.72
C LEU A 65 3.87 -7.46 -3.12
N ILE A 66 5.13 -7.11 -3.36
CA ILE A 66 6.18 -8.08 -3.69
C ILE A 66 6.42 -9.03 -2.51
N GLU A 67 6.48 -8.52 -1.27
CA GLU A 67 6.64 -9.33 -0.05
C GLU A 67 5.50 -10.33 0.11
N GLU A 68 4.25 -9.91 -0.11
CA GLU A 68 3.07 -10.77 0.00
C GLU A 68 3.01 -11.85 -1.09
N LEU A 69 3.44 -11.52 -2.31
CA LEU A 69 3.51 -12.49 -3.41
C LEU A 69 4.68 -13.45 -3.30
N SER A 70 5.72 -13.07 -2.57
CA SER A 70 6.90 -13.90 -2.29
C SER A 70 6.70 -14.77 -1.05
N SER A 71 5.75 -14.42 -0.19
CA SER A 71 5.38 -15.21 0.98
C SER A 71 4.48 -16.37 0.58
N PRO A 72 4.73 -17.59 1.11
CA PRO A 72 3.85 -18.72 0.87
C PRO A 72 2.43 -18.38 1.35
N PRO A 73 1.38 -18.82 0.64
CA PRO A 73 0.01 -18.60 1.10
C PRO A 73 -0.11 -19.14 2.53
N PRO A 74 -0.83 -18.43 3.43
CA PRO A 74 -1.02 -18.90 4.79
C PRO A 74 -1.60 -20.31 4.74
N ALA A 75 -0.97 -21.25 5.46
CA ALA A 75 -1.50 -22.59 5.62
C ALA A 75 -2.86 -22.49 6.32
N ASN A 76 -3.91 -22.96 5.64
CA ASN A 76 -5.24 -23.11 6.22
C ASN A 76 -5.24 -24.09 7.39
#